data_AF-A0A6B0SMW4-F1
#
_entry.id   AF-A0A6B0SMW4-F1
#
_cell.length_a   1.000
_cell.length_b   1.000
_cell.length_c   1.000
_cell.angle_alpha   90.00
_cell.angle_beta   90.00
_cell.angle_gamma   90.00
#
_symmetry.space_group_name_H-M   'P 1'
#
loop_
_entity.id
_entity.type
_entity.pdbx_description
1 polymer ?
#
loop_
_entity_poly.entity_id
_entity_poly.type
_entity_poly.pdbx_seq_one_letter_code
_entity_poly.pdbx_strand_id
1 'polypeptide(L)' 'MSLTTDTYAQGRVVNILTGCPACGYEFSPNERRYKHLGEHEPEDFGLDPLGVVDDRHDEPLFGGDRT' A
#
# COMPACT_ATOMS: atom_id res chain seq x y z
N MET A 1 -6.08 -13.25 -5.24
CA MET A 1 -6.46 -12.64 -3.94
C MET A 1 -5.20 -12.56 -3.09
N SER A 2 -4.72 -11.36 -2.78
CA SER A 2 -3.43 -11.12 -2.09
C SER A 2 -3.56 -10.64 -0.64
N LEU A 3 -4.79 -10.51 -0.13
CA LEU A 3 -5.10 -10.01 1.21
C LEU A 3 -6.11 -10.92 1.91
N THR A 4 -5.85 -11.22 3.17
CA THR A 4 -6.79 -11.84 4.10
C THR A 4 -6.94 -10.99 5.37
N THR A 5 -8.06 -11.17 6.07
CA THR A 5 -8.34 -10.47 7.33
C THR A 5 -8.62 -11.50 8.41
N ASP A 6 -7.81 -11.50 9.46
CA ASP A 6 -7.95 -12.39 10.62
C ASP A 6 -8.41 -11.61 11.85
N THR A 7 -9.25 -12.25 12.68
CA THR A 7 -9.73 -11.69 13.94
C THR A 7 -9.12 -12.45 15.10
N TYR A 8 -8.32 -11.77 15.93
CA TYR A 8 -7.70 -12.30 17.14
C TYR A 8 -8.59 -12.08 18.37
N ALA A 9 -8.22 -12.74 19.48
CA ALA A 9 -8.83 -12.51 20.79
C ALA A 9 -8.88 -11.02 21.14
N GLN A 10 -9.96 -10.60 21.81
CA GLN A 10 -10.29 -9.19 22.15
C GLN A 10 -10.66 -8.32 20.94
N GLY A 11 -11.12 -8.92 19.83
CA GLY A 11 -11.67 -8.16 18.69
C GLY A 11 -10.61 -7.44 17.85
N ARG A 12 -9.33 -7.82 17.99
CA ARG A 12 -8.25 -7.26 17.18
C ARG A 12 -8.32 -7.83 15.77
N VAL A 13 -8.64 -6.98 14.80
CA VAL A 13 -8.63 -7.32 13.37
C VAL A 13 -7.23 -7.03 12.80
N VAL A 14 -6.67 -7.99 12.06
CA VAL A 14 -5.37 -7.88 11.41
C VAL A 14 -5.51 -8.21 9.93
N ASN A 15 -5.01 -7.32 9.09
CA ASN A 15 -4.94 -7.50 7.65
C ASN A 15 -3.58 -8.10 7.28
N ILE A 16 -3.59 -9.22 6.57
CA ILE A 16 -2.39 -9.99 6.23
C ILE A 16 -2.28 -10.09 4.71
N LEU A 17 -1.14 -9.67 4.16
CA LEU A 17 -0.83 -9.94 2.76
C LEU A 17 -0.43 -11.41 2.61
N THR A 18 -1.19 -12.15 1.81
CA THR A 18 -0.90 -13.54 1.44
C THR A 18 -0.12 -13.65 0.13
N GLY A 19 -0.14 -12.59 -0.69
CA GLY A 19 0.73 -12.49 -1.85
C GLY A 19 1.11 -11.05 -2.17
N CYS A 20 2.13 -10.88 -2.99
CA CYS A 20 2.58 -9.59 -3.47
C CYS A 20 1.57 -9.04 -4.48
N PRO A 21 1.03 -7.83 -4.28
CA PRO A 21 0.06 -7.25 -5.20
C PRO A 21 0.68 -6.81 -6.53
N ALA A 22 2.01 -6.61 -6.59
CA ALA A 22 2.72 -6.22 -7.82
C ALA A 22 2.99 -7.41 -8.75
N CYS A 23 3.57 -8.50 -8.23
CA CYS A 23 4.05 -9.62 -9.06
C CYS A 23 3.36 -10.96 -8.81
N GLY A 24 2.43 -11.04 -7.85
CA GLY A 24 1.71 -12.29 -7.53
C GLY A 24 2.51 -13.31 -6.72
N TYR A 25 3.72 -12.99 -6.24
CA TYR A 25 4.50 -13.85 -5.35
C TYR A 25 3.71 -14.23 -4.09
N GLU A 26 3.66 -15.52 -3.72
CA GLU A 26 2.94 -15.97 -2.53
C GLU A 26 3.84 -15.92 -1.28
N PHE A 27 3.36 -15.27 -0.23
CA PHE A 27 4.13 -15.11 1.00
C PHE A 27 4.00 -16.32 1.93
N SER A 28 5.12 -16.73 2.49
CA SER A 28 5.12 -17.75 3.55
C SER A 28 4.62 -17.17 4.89
N PRO A 29 4.06 -18.02 5.79
CA PRO A 29 3.80 -17.62 7.17
C PRO A 29 5.07 -17.08 7.84
N ASN A 30 4.96 -15.92 8.51
CA ASN A 30 6.07 -15.20 9.17
C ASN A 30 7.20 -14.65 8.27
N GLU A 31 7.01 -14.65 6.95
CA GLU A 31 7.97 -14.03 6.03
C GLU A 31 8.06 -12.51 6.24
N ARG A 32 9.29 -11.96 6.09
CA ARG A 32 9.56 -10.53 6.13
C ARG A 32 9.10 -9.85 4.84
N ARG A 33 7.80 -9.71 4.66
CA ARG A 33 7.14 -9.15 3.46
C ARG A 33 7.72 -7.81 3.00
N TYR A 34 8.10 -6.94 3.93
CA TYR A 34 8.69 -5.64 3.61
C TYR A 34 10.02 -5.74 2.84
N LYS A 35 10.75 -6.86 2.97
CA LYS A 35 11.98 -7.09 2.21
C LYS A 35 11.67 -7.35 0.74
N HIS A 36 10.74 -8.26 0.45
CA HIS A 36 10.28 -8.51 -0.92
C HIS A 36 9.62 -7.26 -1.54
N LEU A 37 8.77 -6.55 -0.80
CA LEU A 37 8.12 -5.34 -1.31
C LEU A 37 9.13 -4.23 -1.66
N GLY A 38 10.29 -4.20 -1.01
CA GLY A 38 11.36 -3.24 -1.33
C GLY A 38 12.17 -3.58 -2.58
N GLU A 39 11.89 -4.70 -3.24
CA GLU A 39 12.47 -5.07 -4.55
C GLU A 39 11.63 -4.54 -5.73
N HIS A 40 10.49 -3.91 -5.44
CA HIS A 40 9.59 -3.30 -6.43
C HIS A 40 9.78 -1.78 -6.45
N GLU A 41 9.63 -1.21 -7.63
CA GLU A 41 9.53 0.24 -7.80
C GLU A 41 8.09 0.71 -7.58
N PRO A 42 7.84 2.00 -7.28
CA PRO A 42 6.49 2.53 -7.14
C PRO A 42 5.54 2.19 -8.29
N GLU A 43 6.07 2.18 -9.51
CA GLU A 43 5.36 1.92 -10.76
C GLU A 43 4.79 0.50 -10.83
N ASP A 44 5.44 -0.48 -10.19
CA ASP A 44 4.95 -1.85 -10.11
C ASP A 44 3.64 -1.95 -9.30
N PHE A 45 3.33 -0.93 -8.49
CA PHE A 45 2.07 -0.77 -7.78
C PHE A 45 1.11 0.23 -8.44
N GLY A 46 1.44 0.72 -9.64
CA GLY A 46 0.69 1.77 -10.33
C GLY A 46 0.77 3.13 -9.65
N LEU A 47 1.83 3.38 -8.87
CA LEU A 47 2.13 4.67 -8.28
C LEU A 47 3.11 5.44 -9.15
N ASP A 48 3.12 6.76 -9.02
CA ASP A 48 4.15 7.58 -9.64
C ASP A 48 5.52 7.34 -8.99
N PRO A 49 6.62 7.48 -9.75
CA PRO A 49 7.97 7.39 -9.22
C PRO A 49 8.21 8.38 -8.07
N LEU A 50 9.13 8.05 -7.18
CA LEU A 50 9.50 8.93 -6.08
C LEU A 50 9.98 10.30 -6.58
N GLY A 51 9.37 11.35 -6.06
CA GLY A 51 9.70 12.74 -6.41
C GLY A 51 8.88 13.32 -7.56
N VAL A 52 8.03 12.51 -8.21
CA VAL A 52 6.95 13.06 -9.04
C VAL A 52 5.89 13.65 -8.11
N VAL A 53 5.58 14.91 -8.35
CA VAL A 53 4.58 15.67 -7.60
C VAL A 53 3.60 16.21 -8.63
N ASP A 54 2.30 15.97 -8.42
CA ASP A 54 1.24 16.51 -9.27
C ASP A 54 1.34 18.05 -9.30
N ASP A 55 1.15 18.67 -10.46
CA ASP A 55 1.21 20.13 -10.61
C ASP A 55 0.23 20.87 -9.68
N ARG A 56 -0.80 20.17 -9.19
CA ARG A 56 -1.81 20.66 -8.25
C ARG A 56 -1.49 20.35 -6.81
N HIS A 57 -0.29 19.88 -6.48
CA HIS A 57 0.12 19.56 -5.11
C HIS A 57 -0.05 20.75 -4.15
N ASP A 58 0.16 21.97 -4.66
CA ASP A 58 0.01 23.19 -3.88
C ASP A 58 -1.42 23.76 -3.93
N GLU A 59 -2.32 23.17 -4.72
CA GLU A 59 -3.72 23.57 -4.74
C GLU A 59 -4.45 23.09 -3.47
N PRO A 60 -5.36 23.89 -2.90
CA PRO A 60 -6.20 23.44 -1.80
C PRO A 60 -7.01 22.20 -2.20
N LEU A 61 -6.91 21.14 -1.39
CA LEU A 61 -7.70 19.91 -1.58
C LEU A 61 -9.22 20.16 -1.62
N PHE A 62 -9.67 21.22 -0.96
CA PHE A 62 -11.05 21.71 -1.01
C PHE A 62 -10.98 23.21 -1.30
N GLY A 63 -11.74 23.64 -2.33
CA GLY A 63 -11.72 25.00 -2.87
C GLY A 63 -11.56 26.06 -1.78
N GLY A 64 -10.42 26.74 -1.81
CA GLY A 64 -10.04 27.75 -0.83
C GLY A 64 -10.83 29.04 -1.04
N ASP A 65 -12.13 29.01 -0.73
CA ASP A 65 -12.88 30.23 -0.50
C ASP A 65 -13.51 30.15 0.90
N ARG A 66 -12.88 30.86 1.85
CA ARG A 66 -13.46 31.15 3.15
C ARG A 66 -14.03 32.56 3.08
N THR A 67 -15.17 32.71 2.41
CA THR A 67 -16.03 33.90 2.50
C THR A 67 -17.44 33.53 2.89
#